data_AF-A0A6J5CRY3-F1
#
_entry.id   AF-A0A6J5CRY3-F1
#
_cell.length_a   1.000
_cell.length_b   1.000
_cell.length_c   1.000
_cell.angle_alpha   90.00
_cell.angle_beta   90.00
_cell.angle_gamma   90.00
#
_symmetry.space_group_name_H-M   'P 1'
#
loop_
_entity.id
_entity.type
_entity.pdbx_description
1 polymer ?
#
loop_
_entity_poly.entity_id
_entity_poly.type
_entity_poly.pdbx_seq_one_letter_code
_entity_poly.pdbx_strand_id
1 'polypeptide(L)'
;MKTIFIFNDSRPTDHLQSIVALGEDGQRVGCIKFDSYTAPHCQFAMGAQHLLREDDPDIADPVHATRAALLRRYDAVYGAGNWMPMWLDAPATNGAWRRALYLFRQRQSQPVEGAQFGNAALAGILGAIFNPADSVPHTTH
;
A
#
# COMPACT_ATOMS: atom_id res chain seq x y z
N MET A 1 -0.18 -4.76 -16.96
CA MET A 1 -0.10 -5.68 -15.81
C MET A 1 0.98 -5.18 -14.87
N LYS A 2 0.68 -5.02 -13.57
CA LYS A 2 1.59 -4.49 -12.54
C LYS A 2 2.10 -5.61 -11.64
N THR A 3 3.38 -5.55 -11.26
CA THR A 3 3.93 -6.53 -10.31
C THR A 3 3.76 -6.03 -8.88
N ILE A 4 3.30 -6.89 -7.99
CA ILE A 4 3.23 -6.64 -6.54
C ILE A 4 4.29 -7.51 -5.88
N PHE A 5 5.37 -6.89 -5.41
CA PHE A 5 6.45 -7.54 -4.70
C PHE A 5 6.02 -7.83 -3.25
N ILE A 6 6.04 -9.10 -2.87
CA ILE A 6 5.69 -9.57 -1.54
C ILE A 6 6.95 -10.06 -0.84
N PHE A 7 7.18 -9.60 0.38
CA PHE A 7 8.36 -9.98 1.14
C PHE A 7 8.14 -9.92 2.65
N ASN A 8 8.96 -10.70 3.36
CA ASN A 8 9.08 -10.62 4.80
C ASN A 8 9.88 -9.37 5.19
N ASP A 9 9.22 -8.45 5.91
CA ASP A 9 9.81 -7.21 6.42
C ASP A 9 9.98 -7.22 7.96
N SER A 10 9.88 -8.39 8.57
CA SER A 10 10.01 -8.55 10.02
C SER A 10 11.41 -8.23 10.50
N ARG A 11 11.50 -7.60 11.66
CA ARG A 11 12.74 -7.41 12.41
C ARG A 11 12.93 -8.54 13.41
N PRO A 12 14.18 -8.84 13.85
CA PRO A 12 14.42 -9.81 14.91
C PRO A 12 13.70 -9.50 16.23
N THR A 13 13.34 -8.23 16.46
CA THR A 13 12.61 -7.77 17.65
C THR A 13 11.09 -7.89 17.53
N ASP A 14 10.57 -8.19 16.34
CA ASP A 14 9.13 -8.21 16.11
C ASP A 14 8.53 -9.51 16.64
N HIS A 15 7.50 -9.40 17.49
CA HIS A 15 6.77 -10.56 18.03
C HIS A 15 5.92 -11.30 16.99
N LEU A 16 5.63 -10.66 15.86
CA LEU A 16 4.81 -11.19 14.77
C LEU A 16 5.54 -11.01 13.44
N GLN A 17 5.34 -11.93 12.51
CA GLN A 17 5.95 -11.85 11.19
C GLN A 17 5.19 -10.85 10.32
N SER A 18 5.82 -9.74 9.97
CA SER A 18 5.26 -8.70 9.11
C SER A 18 5.60 -8.98 7.64
N ILE A 19 4.58 -9.29 6.85
CA ILE A 19 4.69 -9.49 5.39
C ILE A 19 4.10 -8.29 4.67
N VAL A 20 4.87 -7.73 3.75
CA VAL A 20 4.52 -6.49 3.03
C VAL A 20 4.30 -6.80 1.56
N ALA A 21 3.29 -6.14 0.98
CA ALA A 21 3.03 -6.10 -0.45
C ALA A 21 3.30 -4.68 -0.98
N LEU A 22 4.26 -4.58 -1.90
CA LEU A 22 4.74 -3.32 -2.49
C LEU A 22 4.54 -3.37 -4.00
N GLY A 23 3.83 -2.41 -4.56
CA GLY A 23 3.70 -2.27 -6.00
C GLY A 23 5.00 -1.87 -6.67
N GLU A 24 5.09 -2.14 -7.97
CA GLU A 24 6.19 -1.69 -8.85
C GLU A 24 6.36 -0.16 -8.87
N ASP A 25 5.28 0.57 -8.61
CA ASP A 25 5.26 2.03 -8.44
C ASP A 25 5.75 2.50 -7.06
N GLY A 26 6.14 1.58 -6.18
CA GLY A 26 6.52 1.86 -4.80
C GLY A 26 5.33 2.10 -3.87
N GLN A 27 4.08 1.92 -4.33
CA GLN A 27 2.93 2.05 -3.45
C GLN A 27 2.85 0.83 -2.51
N ARG A 28 2.73 1.08 -1.19
CA ARG A 28 2.48 -0.01 -0.24
C ARG A 28 1.02 -0.43 -0.33
N VAL A 29 0.78 -1.59 -0.92
CA VAL A 29 -0.56 -2.13 -1.17
C VAL A 29 -1.09 -2.84 0.08
N GLY A 30 -0.23 -3.49 0.86
CA GLY A 30 -0.65 -4.24 2.05
C GLY A 30 0.48 -4.49 3.04
N CYS A 31 0.12 -4.68 4.29
CA CYS A 31 1.02 -5.16 5.33
C CYS A 31 0.19 -6.00 6.30
N ILE A 32 0.54 -7.28 6.44
CA ILE A 32 -0.16 -8.24 7.28
C ILE A 32 0.82 -8.82 8.27
N LYS A 33 0.37 -8.95 9.52
CA LYS A 33 1.12 -9.58 10.59
C LYS A 33 0.58 -10.97 10.79
N PHE A 34 1.45 -11.96 10.72
CA PHE A 34 1.15 -13.35 10.97
C PHE A 34 1.72 -13.76 12.33
N ASP A 35 0.95 -14.55 13.07
CA ASP A 35 1.43 -15.25 14.25
C ASP A 35 2.20 -16.52 13.84
N SER A 36 2.68 -17.29 14.82
CA SER A 36 3.44 -18.51 14.57
C SER A 36 2.65 -19.61 13.85
N TYR A 37 1.31 -19.62 13.99
CA TYR A 37 0.45 -20.64 13.41
C TYR A 37 0.10 -20.34 11.95
N THR A 38 -0.11 -19.06 11.62
CA THR A 38 -0.50 -18.61 10.28
C THR A 38 0.69 -18.22 9.40
N ALA A 39 1.85 -17.93 10.00
CA ALA A 39 3.10 -17.57 9.30
C ALA A 39 3.51 -18.55 8.19
N PRO A 40 3.47 -19.89 8.38
CA PRO A 40 3.82 -20.84 7.32
C PRO A 40 2.97 -20.70 6.06
N HIS A 41 1.76 -20.16 6.18
CA HIS A 41 0.77 -20.03 5.10
C HIS A 41 0.74 -18.63 4.49
N CYS A 42 1.68 -17.75 4.85
CA CYS A 42 1.68 -16.35 4.42
C CYS A 42 1.78 -16.18 2.90
N GLN A 43 2.48 -17.06 2.17
CA GLN A 43 2.56 -16.98 0.71
C GLN A 43 1.18 -17.19 0.05
N PHE A 44 0.39 -18.12 0.59
CA PHE A 44 -1.00 -18.31 0.16
C PHE A 44 -1.88 -17.13 0.59
N ALA A 45 -1.77 -16.68 1.84
CA ALA A 45 -2.54 -15.53 2.33
C ALA A 45 -2.29 -14.26 1.50
N MET A 46 -1.06 -14.07 1.00
CA MET A 46 -0.69 -12.91 0.19
C MET A 46 -0.91 -13.10 -1.31
N GLY A 47 -1.45 -14.25 -1.74
CA GLY A 47 -1.78 -14.50 -3.16
C GLY A 47 -0.63 -15.03 -4.02
N ALA A 48 0.59 -15.17 -3.48
CA ALA A 48 1.76 -15.65 -4.23
C ALA A 48 1.76 -17.17 -4.45
N GLN A 49 1.05 -17.93 -3.61
CA GLN A 49 0.84 -19.36 -3.77
C GLN A 49 -0.63 -19.66 -4.05
N HIS A 50 -0.95 -20.66 -4.86
CA HIS A 50 -2.33 -21.00 -5.24
C HIS A 50 -3.00 -22.05 -4.36
N LEU A 51 -2.22 -22.85 -3.63
CA LEU A 51 -2.72 -23.97 -2.83
C LEU A 51 -2.41 -23.73 -1.36
N LEU A 52 -3.43 -23.88 -0.51
CA LEU A 52 -3.28 -24.04 0.93
C LEU A 52 -3.27 -25.54 1.23
N ARG A 53 -2.26 -26.02 1.94
CA ARG A 53 -2.14 -27.41 2.40
C ARG A 53 -2.32 -27.43 3.92
N GLU A 54 -3.45 -26.93 4.37
CA GLU A 54 -3.84 -26.88 5.77
C GLU A 54 -5.33 -27.16 5.87
N ASP A 55 -5.70 -28.09 6.74
CA ASP A 55 -7.05 -28.59 6.92
C ASP A 55 -7.65 -28.17 8.28
N ASP A 56 -6.82 -27.66 9.20
CA ASP A 56 -7.30 -27.10 10.48
C ASP A 56 -8.11 -25.81 10.22
N PRO A 57 -9.42 -25.78 10.52
CA PRO A 57 -10.27 -24.61 10.26
C PRO A 57 -9.83 -23.37 11.05
N ASP A 58 -9.24 -23.53 12.23
CA ASP A 58 -8.79 -22.41 13.06
C ASP A 58 -7.59 -21.67 12.41
N ILE A 59 -6.90 -22.32 11.48
CA ILE A 59 -5.81 -21.73 10.68
C ILE A 59 -6.31 -21.36 9.28
N ALA A 60 -7.03 -22.28 8.62
CA ALA A 60 -7.46 -22.12 7.24
C ALA A 60 -8.42 -20.94 7.05
N ASP A 61 -9.41 -20.77 7.94
CA ASP A 61 -10.42 -19.71 7.81
C ASP A 61 -9.79 -18.30 7.89
N PRO A 62 -8.98 -17.97 8.91
CA PRO A 62 -8.25 -16.70 8.95
C PRO A 62 -7.35 -16.45 7.74
N VAL A 63 -6.67 -17.50 7.24
CA VAL A 63 -5.78 -17.41 6.09
C VAL A 63 -6.56 -17.12 4.81
N HIS A 64 -7.70 -17.80 4.59
CA HIS A 64 -8.60 -17.54 3.47
C HIS A 64 -9.24 -16.15 3.53
N ALA A 65 -9.68 -15.72 4.72
CA ALA A 65 -10.22 -14.38 4.91
C ALA A 65 -9.17 -13.29 4.61
N THR A 66 -7.95 -13.49 5.09
CA THR A 66 -6.82 -12.60 4.81
C THR A 66 -6.54 -12.51 3.31
N ARG A 67 -6.52 -13.65 2.62
CA ARG A 67 -6.35 -13.70 1.16
C ARG A 67 -7.45 -12.92 0.45
N ALA A 68 -8.72 -13.18 0.77
CA ALA A 68 -9.83 -12.50 0.14
C ALA A 68 -9.80 -10.97 0.37
N ALA A 69 -9.35 -10.51 1.55
CA ALA A 69 -9.17 -9.09 1.82
C ALA A 69 -8.02 -8.48 0.99
N LEU A 70 -6.89 -9.17 0.88
CA LEU A 70 -5.72 -8.72 0.11
C LEU A 70 -5.99 -8.65 -1.39
N LEU A 71 -6.60 -9.67 -1.98
CA LEU A 71 -6.92 -9.68 -3.41
C LEU A 71 -7.88 -8.53 -3.77
N ARG A 72 -8.91 -8.30 -2.95
CA ARG A 72 -9.80 -7.13 -3.12
C ARG A 72 -9.04 -5.81 -3.06
N ARG A 73 -8.02 -5.72 -2.21
CA ARG A 73 -7.18 -4.51 -2.12
C ARG A 73 -6.29 -4.35 -3.35
N TYR A 74 -5.80 -5.43 -3.93
CA TYR A 74 -5.05 -5.40 -5.19
C TYR A 74 -5.93 -4.91 -6.34
N ASP A 75 -7.15 -5.45 -6.43
CA ASP A 75 -8.14 -5.02 -7.41
C ASP A 75 -8.51 -3.53 -7.24
N ALA A 76 -8.64 -3.05 -6.01
CA ALA A 76 -8.96 -1.65 -5.73
C ALA A 76 -7.83 -0.68 -6.15
N VAL A 77 -6.57 -1.12 -6.09
CA VAL A 77 -5.42 -0.26 -6.42
C VAL A 77 -5.07 -0.31 -7.91
N TYR A 78 -5.08 -1.50 -8.53
CA TYR A 78 -4.60 -1.68 -9.90
C TYR A 78 -5.68 -2.09 -10.92
N GLY A 79 -6.91 -2.35 -10.46
CA GLY A 79 -7.97 -2.93 -11.27
C GLY A 79 -7.92 -4.45 -11.32
N ALA A 80 -9.09 -5.07 -11.43
CA ALA A 80 -9.22 -6.52 -11.46
C ALA A 80 -8.43 -7.16 -12.61
N GLY A 81 -7.61 -8.17 -12.28
CA GLY A 81 -6.78 -8.90 -13.25
C GLY A 81 -5.58 -8.14 -13.82
N ASN A 82 -5.33 -6.90 -13.37
CA ASN A 82 -4.23 -6.07 -13.86
C ASN A 82 -2.97 -6.13 -13.00
N TRP A 83 -2.90 -7.07 -12.06
CA TRP A 83 -1.77 -7.23 -11.13
C TRP A 83 -1.31 -8.69 -11.04
N MET A 84 -0.05 -8.88 -10.65
CA MET A 84 0.56 -10.18 -10.41
C MET A 84 1.38 -10.14 -9.11
N PRO A 85 1.03 -10.96 -8.10
CA PRO A 85 1.79 -11.04 -6.86
C PRO A 85 3.04 -11.90 -7.09
N MET A 86 4.19 -11.41 -6.63
CA MET A 86 5.46 -12.10 -6.73
C MET A 86 6.11 -12.15 -5.35
N TRP A 87 6.33 -13.37 -4.85
CA TRP A 87 7.10 -13.56 -3.64
C TRP A 87 8.59 -13.35 -3.92
N LEU A 88 9.26 -12.54 -3.11
CA LEU A 88 10.70 -12.38 -3.16
C LEU A 88 11.34 -13.29 -2.13
N ASP A 89 12.16 -14.22 -2.61
CA ASP A 89 12.95 -15.11 -1.76
C ASP A 89 14.15 -14.36 -1.16
N ALA A 90 14.21 -14.33 0.17
CA ALA A 90 15.29 -13.73 0.96
C ALA A 90 15.77 -12.33 0.51
N PRO A 91 14.89 -11.33 0.29
CA PRO A 91 15.29 -9.98 -0.15
C PRO A 91 16.25 -9.26 0.81
N ALA A 92 16.34 -9.72 2.06
CA ALA A 92 17.30 -9.23 3.05
C ALA A 92 18.76 -9.52 2.70
N THR A 93 19.03 -10.51 1.84
CA THR A 93 20.40 -10.82 1.36
C THR A 93 20.81 -9.93 0.19
N ASN A 94 19.84 -9.27 -0.47
CA ASN A 94 20.10 -8.36 -1.58
C ASN A 94 20.39 -6.94 -1.07
N GLY A 95 21.65 -6.51 -1.20
CA GLY A 95 22.11 -5.19 -0.76
C GLY A 95 21.42 -4.01 -1.46
N ALA A 96 21.13 -4.13 -2.76
CA ALA A 96 20.44 -3.10 -3.52
C ALA A 96 18.98 -2.95 -3.07
N TRP A 97 18.31 -4.08 -2.82
CA TRP A 97 16.94 -4.10 -2.31
C TRP A 97 16.85 -3.48 -0.92
N ARG A 98 17.76 -3.85 -0.01
CA ARG A 98 17.85 -3.22 1.32
C ARG A 98 18.04 -1.71 1.24
N ARG A 99 18.89 -1.24 0.33
CA ARG A 99 19.11 0.19 0.13
C ARG A 99 17.86 0.88 -0.40
N ALA A 100 17.16 0.28 -1.35
CA ALA A 100 15.90 0.79 -1.88
C ALA A 100 14.83 0.91 -0.78
N LEU A 101 14.64 -0.13 0.04
CA LEU A 101 13.69 -0.09 1.16
C LEU A 101 14.06 0.95 2.23
N TYR A 102 15.36 1.10 2.53
CA TYR A 102 15.82 2.15 3.44
C TYR A 102 15.45 3.55 2.92
N LEU A 103 15.75 3.84 1.65
CA LEU A 103 15.42 5.12 1.01
C LEU A 103 13.90 5.35 0.95
N PHE A 104 13.14 4.29 0.65
CA PHE A 104 11.68 4.34 0.65
C PHE A 104 11.12 4.72 2.01
N ARG A 105 11.58 4.07 3.09
CA ARG A 105 11.18 4.41 4.46
C ARG A 105 11.56 5.82 4.85
N GLN A 106 12.76 6.28 4.46
CA GLN A 106 13.17 7.67 4.70
C GLN A 106 12.18 8.67 4.09
N ARG A 107 11.74 8.43 2.84
CA ARG A 107 10.73 9.27 2.18
C ARG A 107 9.37 9.21 2.89
N GLN A 108 8.97 8.05 3.41
CA GLN A 108 7.71 7.93 4.18
C GLN A 108 7.78 8.58 5.56
N SER A 109 8.96 8.60 6.18
CA SER A 109 9.19 9.25 7.48
C SER A 109 9.41 10.75 7.37
N GLN A 110 9.67 11.27 6.17
CA GLN A 110 9.64 12.69 5.94
C GLN A 110 8.19 13.14 6.05
N PRO A 111 7.85 14.08 6.95
CA PRO A 111 6.55 14.70 6.92
C PRO A 111 6.38 15.26 5.52
N VAL A 112 5.32 14.84 4.83
CA VAL A 112 4.81 15.60 3.70
C VAL A 112 4.54 16.97 4.32
N GLU A 113 5.31 17.98 3.96
CA GLU A 113 4.87 19.37 4.10
C GLU A 113 3.64 19.48 3.20
N GLY A 114 2.52 18.96 3.70
CA GLY A 114 1.23 19.21 3.12
C GLY A 114 1.11 20.71 3.19
N ALA A 115 0.94 21.34 2.04
CA ALA A 115 0.36 22.67 1.98
C ALA A 115 -0.86 22.60 2.88
N GLN A 116 -0.74 23.17 4.08
CA GLN A 116 -1.86 23.33 4.97
C GLN A 116 -2.79 24.24 4.18
N PHE A 117 -3.84 23.68 3.59
CA PHE A 117 -4.99 24.47 3.16
C PHE A 117 -5.62 25.01 4.45
N GLY A 118 -4.99 26.05 5.00
CA GLY A 118 -5.50 26.77 6.14
C GLY A 118 -6.79 27.47 5.75
N ASN A 119 -7.60 27.81 6.75
CA ASN A 119 -8.86 28.52 6.56
C ASN A 119 -8.73 29.77 5.66
N ALA A 120 -7.55 30.40 5.58
CA ALA A 120 -7.26 31.50 4.68
C ALA A 120 -7.29 31.11 3.19
N ALA A 121 -6.76 29.95 2.81
CA ALA A 121 -6.79 29.46 1.42
C ALA A 121 -8.20 29.04 1.01
N LEU A 122 -8.95 28.40 1.92
CA LEU A 122 -10.36 28.07 1.72
C LEU A 122 -11.23 29.33 1.63
N ALA A 123 -10.98 30.33 2.47
CA ALA A 123 -11.66 31.64 2.41
C ALA A 123 -11.35 32.40 1.11
N GLY A 124 -10.13 32.29 0.58
CA GLY A 124 -9.77 32.89 -0.71
C GLY A 124 -10.52 32.25 -1.88
N ILE A 125 -10.65 30.92 -1.89
CA ILE A 125 -11.40 30.18 -2.92
C ILE A 125 -12.90 30.51 -2.82
N LEU A 126 -13.46 30.49 -1.62
CA LEU A 126 -14.87 30.83 -1.40
C LEU A 126 -15.15 32.31 -1.72
N GLY A 127 -14.25 33.22 -1.37
CA GLY A 127 -14.34 34.63 -1.73
C GLY A 127 -14.36 34.86 -3.23
N ALA A 128 -13.53 34.13 -3.99
CA ALA A 128 -13.50 34.20 -5.46
C ALA A 128 -14.75 33.63 -6.13
N ILE A 129 -15.41 32.63 -5.51
CA ILE A 129 -16.65 32.02 -6.02
C ILE A 129 -17.88 32.89 -5.70
N PHE A 130 -17.94 33.44 -4.47
CA PHE A 130 -19.11 34.16 -3.99
C PHE A 130 -19.04 35.67 -4.21
N ASN A 131 -17.88 36.20 -4.60
CA ASN A 131 -17.73 37.60 -4.95
C ASN A 131 -16.77 37.75 -6.14
N PRO A 132 -17.22 37.43 -7.37
CA PRO A 132 -16.46 37.79 -8.56
C PRO A 132 -16.43 39.31 -8.65
N ALA A 133 -15.31 39.91 -8.23
CA ALA A 133 -15.04 41.29 -8.54
C ALA A 133 -14.93 41.42 -10.07
N ASP A 134 -15.67 42.39 -10.58
CA ASP A 134 -15.53 43.00 -11.89
C ASP A 134 -16.21 42.32 -13.09
N SER A 135 -17.52 42.55 -13.16
CA SER A 135 -18.13 43.09 -14.37
C SER A 135 -17.47 44.43 -14.75
N VAL A 136 -16.31 44.40 -15.42
CA VAL A 136 -15.86 45.54 -16.24
C VAL A 136 -16.56 45.43 -17.60
N PRO A 137 -17.42 46.37 -18.00
CA PRO A 137 -17.86 46.42 -19.38
C PRO A 137 -16.69 46.91 -20.24
N HIS A 138 -16.23 46.06 -21.16
CA HIS A 138 -15.44 46.51 -22.30
C HIS A 138 -16.29 47.44 -23.16
N THR A 139 -16.07 48.74 -23.06
CA THR A 139 -16.49 49.69 -24.10
C THR A 139 -15.47 49.64 -25.24
N THR A 140 -15.83 48.97 -26.31
CA THR A 140 -15.35 49.28 -27.66
C THR A 140 -16.08 50.53 -28.15
N HIS A 141 -15.38 51.66 -28.26
CA HIS A 141 -15.42 52.61 -29.39
C HIS A 141 -14.53 53.82 -29.12
#